data_AF-A0A7R9VXT9-F1
#
_entry.id   AF-A0A7R9VXT9-F1
#
_cell.length_a   1.000
_cell.length_b   1.000
_cell.length_c   1.000
_cell.angle_alpha   90.00
_cell.angle_beta   90.00
_cell.angle_gamma   90.00
#
_symmetry.space_group_name_H-M   'P 1'
#
loop_
_entity.id
_entity.type
_entity.pdbx_description
1 polymer ?
#
loop_
_entity_poly.entity_id
_entity_poly.type
_entity_poly.pdbx_seq_one_letter_code
_entity_poly.pdbx_strand_id
1 'polypeptide(L)'
;ACGGGDDGPSIGEVLRPELLAPLLETPQALAALAEHLPEEHRSPHELRATLSSQALRQQLGSLGAAIQSGQLSLEAFGLRGARGTSVADFLAAIQESVDAEAKDGAAGGDPMQS
;
A
#
# COMPACT_ATOMS: atom_id res chain seq x y z
N ALA A 1 -3.12 29.77 -15.49
CA ALA A 1 -2.65 29.87 -14.09
C ALA A 1 -2.21 28.48 -13.64
N CYS A 2 -1.01 28.39 -13.06
CA CYS A 2 -0.43 27.15 -12.55
C CYS A 2 -1.29 26.65 -11.37
N GLY A 3 -1.76 25.41 -11.43
CA GLY A 3 -2.67 24.82 -10.44
C GLY A 3 -1.95 24.46 -9.15
N GLY A 4 -2.06 25.33 -8.14
CA GLY A 4 -1.80 24.98 -6.75
C GLY A 4 -3.07 24.37 -6.16
N GLY A 5 -3.22 23.05 -6.30
CA GLY A 5 -4.10 22.26 -5.45
C GLY A 5 -3.22 21.60 -4.41
N ASP A 6 -3.48 21.86 -3.14
CA ASP A 6 -2.85 21.25 -1.96
C ASP A 6 -3.31 19.78 -1.82
N ASP A 7 -3.22 19.04 -2.92
CA ASP A 7 -3.51 17.62 -3.04
C ASP A 7 -2.22 16.95 -2.57
N GLY A 8 -2.26 16.38 -1.36
CA GLY A 8 -1.08 15.83 -0.68
C GLY A 8 -0.29 14.82 -1.52
N PRO A 9 0.82 14.28 -0.99
CA PRO A 9 1.71 13.42 -1.78
C PRO A 9 0.94 12.29 -2.46
N SER A 10 1.03 12.21 -3.79
CA SER A 10 0.37 11.16 -4.57
C SER A 10 0.85 9.79 -4.12
N ILE A 11 0.02 8.76 -4.24
CA ILE A 11 0.40 7.38 -3.88
C ILE A 11 1.67 6.91 -4.62
N GLY A 12 1.88 7.35 -5.87
CA GLY A 12 3.12 7.09 -6.61
C GLY A 12 4.35 7.87 -6.13
N GLU A 13 4.16 8.96 -5.38
CA GLU A 13 5.22 9.70 -4.69
C GLU A 13 5.52 9.13 -3.30
N VAL A 14 4.62 8.35 -2.70
CA VAL A 14 4.83 7.69 -1.41
C VAL A 14 5.45 6.31 -1.61
N LEU A 15 4.95 5.54 -2.58
CA LEU A 15 5.46 4.22 -2.96
C LEU A 15 6.66 4.33 -3.91
N ARG A 16 7.72 5.04 -3.49
CA ARG A 16 8.93 5.17 -4.31
C ARG A 16 9.73 3.87 -4.30
N PRO A 17 10.30 3.47 -5.45
CA PRO A 17 11.20 2.33 -5.51
C PRO A 17 12.41 2.47 -4.58
N GLU A 18 12.87 3.69 -4.30
CA GLU A 18 13.96 3.97 -3.36
C GLU A 18 13.61 3.68 -1.90
N LEU A 19 12.36 3.94 -1.50
CA LEU A 19 11.86 3.66 -0.15
C LEU A 19 11.49 2.18 0.01
N LEU A 20 10.99 1.58 -1.06
CA LEU A 20 10.62 0.16 -1.10
C LEU A 20 11.82 -0.76 -1.28
N ALA A 21 12.93 -0.31 -1.88
CA ALA A 21 14.12 -1.11 -2.12
C ALA A 21 14.58 -1.94 -0.89
N PRO A 22 14.81 -1.37 0.30
CA PRO A 22 15.20 -2.16 1.48
C PRO A 22 14.09 -3.08 1.98
N LEU A 23 12.82 -2.73 1.78
CA LEU A 23 11.69 -3.58 2.16
C LEU A 23 11.59 -4.81 1.25
N LEU A 24 11.88 -4.66 -0.05
CA LEU A 24 11.91 -5.73 -1.03
C LEU A 24 13.10 -6.68 -0.87
N GLU A 25 14.13 -6.28 -0.12
CA GLU A 25 15.21 -7.18 0.28
C GLU A 25 14.78 -8.13 1.41
N THR A 26 13.62 -7.87 2.04
CA THR A 26 13.07 -8.72 3.08
C THR A 26 12.35 -9.91 2.45
N PRO A 27 12.70 -11.16 2.81
CA PRO A 27 12.11 -12.35 2.20
C PRO A 27 10.59 -12.47 2.45
N GLN A 28 10.09 -11.97 3.58
CA GLN A 28 8.65 -11.95 3.87
C GLN A 28 7.88 -11.00 2.94
N ALA A 29 8.42 -9.81 2.69
CA ALA A 29 7.80 -8.85 1.77
C ALA A 29 7.83 -9.36 0.33
N LEU A 30 8.95 -9.96 -0.09
CA LEU A 30 9.07 -10.63 -1.38
C LEU A 30 8.06 -11.75 -1.57
N ALA A 31 7.85 -12.60 -0.56
CA ALA A 31 6.89 -13.70 -0.63
C ALA A 31 5.45 -13.18 -0.78
N ALA A 32 5.05 -12.21 0.06
CA ALA A 32 3.71 -11.61 -0.01
C ALA A 32 3.46 -10.92 -1.37
N LEU A 33 4.46 -10.24 -1.90
CA LEU A 33 4.37 -9.60 -3.22
C LEU A 33 4.37 -10.65 -4.34
N ALA A 34 5.17 -11.71 -4.24
CA ALA A 34 5.27 -12.76 -5.25
C ALA A 34 3.96 -13.51 -5.51
N GLU A 35 3.04 -13.58 -4.55
CA GLU A 35 1.71 -14.17 -4.73
C GLU A 35 0.78 -13.32 -5.61
N HIS A 36 1.04 -12.01 -5.68
CA HIS A 36 0.27 -11.05 -6.48
C HIS A 36 0.99 -10.61 -7.76
N LEU A 37 2.28 -10.92 -7.89
CA LEU A 37 3.09 -10.64 -9.08
C LEU A 37 3.13 -11.84 -10.04
N PRO A 38 3.15 -11.60 -11.36
CA PRO A 38 3.41 -12.64 -12.34
C PRO A 38 4.78 -13.29 -12.10
N GLU A 39 4.91 -14.57 -12.44
CA GLU A 39 6.10 -15.38 -12.19
C GLU A 39 7.38 -14.76 -12.77
N GLU A 40 7.24 -14.05 -13.90
CA GLU A 40 8.30 -13.30 -14.57
C GLU A 40 8.92 -12.23 -13.66
N HIS A 41 8.12 -11.60 -12.78
CA HIS A 41 8.54 -10.46 -11.96
C HIS A 41 8.80 -10.79 -10.48
N ARG A 42 8.85 -12.07 -10.10
CA ARG A 42 9.06 -12.51 -8.70
C ARG A 42 10.49 -12.29 -8.17
N SER A 43 11.43 -11.91 -9.04
CA SER A 43 12.80 -11.63 -8.63
C SER A 43 12.93 -10.20 -8.07
N PRO A 44 13.73 -9.96 -7.01
CA PRO A 44 13.90 -8.63 -6.43
C PRO A 44 14.36 -7.58 -7.46
N HIS A 45 15.17 -7.98 -8.44
CA HIS A 45 15.62 -7.11 -9.52
C HIS A 45 14.47 -6.70 -10.45
N GLU A 46 13.65 -7.65 -10.89
CA GLU A 46 12.47 -7.41 -11.74
C GLU A 46 11.40 -6.62 -11.01
N LEU A 47 11.20 -6.89 -9.72
CA LEU A 47 10.25 -6.19 -8.87
C LEU A 47 10.65 -4.71 -8.73
N ARG A 48 11.94 -4.42 -8.56
CA ARG A 48 12.48 -3.05 -8.58
C ARG A 48 12.29 -2.38 -9.94
N ALA A 49 12.51 -3.10 -11.03
CA ALA A 49 12.26 -2.59 -12.38
C ALA A 49 10.77 -2.27 -12.60
N THR A 50 9.88 -3.12 -12.08
CA THR A 50 8.43 -2.94 -12.11
C THR A 50 8.00 -1.72 -11.29
N LEU A 51 8.56 -1.53 -10.10
CA LEU A 51 8.30 -0.36 -9.26
C LEU A 51 8.80 0.95 -9.87
N SER A 52 9.92 0.91 -10.59
CA SER A 52 10.42 2.03 -11.38
C SER A 52 9.72 2.19 -12.74
N SER A 53 8.86 1.25 -13.13
CA SER A 53 8.21 1.26 -14.43
C SER A 53 7.17 2.38 -14.52
N GLN A 54 7.17 3.06 -15.67
CA GLN A 54 6.22 4.14 -15.93
C GLN A 54 4.77 3.66 -15.87
N ALA A 55 4.49 2.42 -16.30
CA ALA A 55 3.14 1.85 -16.27
C ALA A 55 2.58 1.79 -14.83
N LEU A 56 3.37 1.27 -13.89
CA LEU A 56 2.96 1.20 -12.49
C LEU A 56 2.76 2.60 -11.90
N ARG A 57 3.70 3.53 -12.15
CA ARG A 57 3.58 4.91 -11.64
C ARG A 57 2.31 5.60 -12.15
N GLN A 58 1.91 5.35 -13.39
CA GLN A 58 0.67 5.88 -13.96
C GLN A 58 -0.57 5.23 -13.34
N GLN A 59 -0.54 3.93 -13.07
CA GLN A 59 -1.62 3.23 -12.37
C GLN A 59 -1.77 3.73 -10.93
N LEU A 60 -0.67 3.94 -10.21
CA LEU A 60 -0.63 4.52 -8.87
C LEU A 60 -1.14 5.97 -8.85
N GLY A 61 -0.78 6.77 -9.86
CA GLY A 61 -1.32 8.11 -10.04
C GLY A 61 -2.83 8.11 -10.30
N SER A 62 -3.31 7.20 -11.14
CA SER A 62 -4.75 7.04 -11.44
C SER A 62 -5.53 6.53 -10.23
N LEU A 63 -4.94 5.63 -9.44
CA LEU A 63 -5.48 5.15 -8.18
C LEU A 63 -5.64 6.31 -7.18
N GLY A 64 -4.58 7.11 -6.98
CA GLY A 64 -4.64 8.29 -6.13
C GLY A 64 -5.72 9.29 -6.57
N ALA A 65 -5.82 9.56 -7.87
CA ALA A 65 -6.87 10.40 -8.41
C ALA A 65 -8.28 9.82 -8.21
N ALA A 66 -8.47 8.51 -8.36
CA ALA A 66 -9.76 7.84 -8.16
C ALA A 66 -10.20 7.83 -6.68
N ILE A 67 -9.25 7.66 -5.75
CA ILE A 67 -9.49 7.75 -4.31
C ILE A 67 -9.91 9.19 -3.95
N GLN A 68 -9.20 10.19 -4.46
CA GLN A 68 -9.49 11.61 -4.24
C GLN A 68 -10.81 12.07 -4.85
N SER A 69 -11.15 11.50 -6.01
CA SER A 69 -12.44 11.65 -6.66
C SER A 69 -13.58 10.95 -5.89
N GLY A 70 -13.28 10.07 -4.92
CA GLY A 70 -14.26 9.25 -4.21
C GLY A 70 -14.89 8.14 -5.07
N GLN A 71 -14.32 7.89 -6.26
CA GLN A 71 -14.79 6.83 -7.17
C GLN A 71 -14.33 5.44 -6.73
N LEU A 72 -13.29 5.37 -5.90
CA LEU A 72 -12.71 4.14 -5.43
C LEU A 72 -12.77 4.11 -3.90
N SER A 73 -13.55 3.16 -3.37
CA SER A 73 -13.75 2.99 -1.93
C SER A 73 -12.56 2.25 -1.31
N LEU A 74 -11.95 2.86 -0.30
CA LEU A 74 -10.84 2.27 0.47
C LEU A 74 -11.27 1.02 1.25
N GLU A 75 -12.56 0.90 1.55
CA GLU A 75 -13.16 -0.32 2.09
C GLU A 75 -13.03 -1.53 1.15
N ALA A 76 -13.02 -1.33 -0.18
CA ALA A 76 -12.82 -2.42 -1.13
C ALA A 76 -11.38 -2.97 -1.09
N PHE A 77 -10.45 -2.19 -0.55
CA PHE A 77 -9.08 -2.62 -0.25
C PHE A 77 -8.95 -3.26 1.14
N GLY A 78 -10.06 -3.42 1.88
CA GLY A 78 -10.06 -3.97 3.24
C GLY A 78 -9.65 -2.95 4.31
N LEU A 79 -9.48 -1.68 3.96
CA LEU A 79 -9.06 -0.62 4.90
C LEU A 79 -10.27 -0.06 5.63
N ARG A 80 -10.70 -0.78 6.67
CA ARG A 80 -11.76 -0.33 7.58
C ARG A 80 -11.22 0.75 8.50
N GLY A 81 -11.47 2.02 8.17
CA GLY A 81 -11.02 3.15 8.99
C GLY A 81 -10.74 4.43 8.21
N ALA A 82 -10.71 4.36 6.88
CA ALA A 82 -10.55 5.55 6.06
C ALA A 82 -11.77 6.49 6.23
N ARG A 83 -11.51 7.70 6.72
CA ARG A 83 -12.50 8.75 6.98
C ARG A 83 -12.49 9.84 5.92
N GLY A 84 -11.65 9.73 4.90
CA GLY A 84 -11.48 10.73 3.86
C GLY A 84 -11.15 10.16 2.48
N THR A 85 -11.12 11.06 1.50
CA THR A 85 -10.74 10.76 0.11
C THR A 85 -9.28 11.14 -0.19
N SER A 86 -8.53 11.66 0.77
CA SER A 86 -7.13 12.05 0.56
C SER A 86 -6.17 10.87 0.68
N VAL A 87 -5.04 10.96 -0.03
CA VAL A 87 -3.95 9.96 0.07
C VAL A 87 -3.42 9.82 1.50
N ALA A 88 -3.38 10.93 2.26
CA ALA A 88 -2.95 10.89 3.66
C ALA A 88 -3.89 10.04 4.54
N ASP A 89 -5.20 10.09 4.29
CA ASP A 89 -6.20 9.32 5.03
C ASP A 89 -6.11 7.82 4.67
N PHE A 90 -5.85 7.52 3.39
CA PHE A 90 -5.53 6.16 2.95
C PHE A 90 -4.32 5.57 3.67
N LEU A 91 -3.22 6.32 3.77
CA LEU A 91 -2.03 5.86 4.48
C LEU A 91 -2.29 5.68 5.97
N ALA A 92 -3.06 6.58 6.59
CA ALA A 92 -3.47 6.45 7.99
C ALA A 92 -4.32 5.19 8.20
N ALA A 93 -5.26 4.90 7.29
CA ALA A 93 -6.09 3.70 7.36
C ALA A 93 -5.28 2.40 7.17
N ILE A 94 -4.26 2.39 6.31
CA ILE A 94 -3.31 1.26 6.21
C ILE A 94 -2.59 1.06 7.54
N GLN A 95 -2.06 2.14 8.12
CA GLN A 95 -1.32 2.05 9.38
C GLN A 95 -2.22 1.55 10.53
N GLU A 96 -3.48 2.01 10.58
CA GLU A 96 -4.47 1.53 11.54
C GLU A 96 -4.80 0.05 11.33
N SER A 97 -4.96 -0.38 10.07
CA SER A 97 -5.23 -1.79 9.74
C SER A 97 -4.07 -2.71 10.15
N VAL A 98 -2.83 -2.30 9.90
CA VAL A 98 -1.64 -3.06 10.31
C VAL A 98 -1.48 -3.09 11.84
N ASP A 99 -1.76 -1.99 12.54
CA ASP A 99 -1.76 -1.94 14.01
C ASP A 99 -2.87 -2.83 14.60
N ALA A 100 -4.05 -2.84 13.95
CA ALA A 100 -5.16 -3.71 14.32
C ALA A 100 -4.81 -5.19 14.11
N GLU A 101 -4.22 -5.58 12.98
CA GLU A 101 -3.76 -6.95 12.71
C GLU A 101 -2.68 -7.39 13.71
N ALA A 102 -1.75 -6.48 14.05
CA ALA A 102 -0.73 -6.74 15.07
C ALA A 102 -1.32 -6.90 16.47
N LYS A 103 -2.41 -6.19 16.80
CA LYS A 103 -3.14 -6.32 18.07
C LYS A 103 -4.07 -7.53 18.10
N ASP A 104 -4.68 -7.90 16.98
CA ASP A 104 -5.57 -9.07 16.89
C ASP A 104 -4.77 -10.37 16.99
N GLY A 105 -3.55 -10.39 16.45
CA GLY A 105 -2.58 -11.48 16.66
C GLY A 105 -2.07 -11.63 18.11
N ALA A 106 -2.32 -10.65 18.99
CA ALA A 106 -1.95 -10.71 20.41
C ALA A 106 -3.08 -11.21 21.34
N ALA A 107 -4.27 -11.51 20.81
CA ALA A 107 -5.41 -12.02 21.58
C ALA A 107 -5.68 -13.53 21.37
N GLY A 108 -4.76 -14.26 20.71
CA GLY A 108 -4.94 -15.66 20.30
C GLY A 108 -4.22 -16.74 21.11
N GLY A 109 -3.53 -16.42 22.20
CA GLY A 109 -2.95 -17.40 23.13
C GLY A 109 -2.99 -16.78 24.53
N ASP A 110 -3.68 -17.34 25.52
CA ASP A 110 -3.49 -18.62 26.20
C ASP A 110 -4.55 -18.67 27.34
N PRO A 111 -4.66 -19.72 28.17
CA PRO A 111 -4.86 -21.14 27.89
C PRO A 111 -6.09 -21.68 28.66
N MET A 112 -6.56 -22.85 28.25
CA MET A 112 -7.10 -23.92 29.10
C MET A 112 -7.30 -23.56 30.59
N GLN A 113 -8.50 -23.11 30.98
CA GLN A 113 -8.88 -23.11 32.40
C GLN A 113 -9.61 -24.41 32.74
N SER A 114 -8.88 -25.19 33.55
CA SER A 114 -9.22 -26.36 34.39
C SER A 114 -10.70 -26.71 34.59
#